data_AF-A0A947X8K1-F1
#
_entry.id   AF-A0A947X8K1-F1
#
_cell.length_a   1.000
_cell.length_b   1.000
_cell.length_c   1.000
_cell.angle_alpha   90.00
_cell.angle_beta   90.00
_cell.angle_gamma   90.00
#
_symmetry.space_group_name_H-M   'P 1'
#
loop_
_entity.id
_entity.type
_entity.pdbx_description
1 polymer ?
#
loop_
_entity_poly.entity_id
_entity_poly.type
_entity_poly.pdbx_seq_one_letter_code
_entity_poly.pdbx_strand_id
1 'polypeptide(L)'
;MKRFVLYFIIAFSTIVISMFLNAIIWGILIVISLGMTKLIWGLFKSDAKKLLIAVSVMLVYAWVTILYGFVYYYLSFLPGDHIQPSFDISSTGILNSIYFSFVTITTLGYGDFRPISWIAKFLVISQLIAGIFMIVIGLNRVIGNNKNSSQ
;
A
#
# COMPACT_ATOMS: atom_id res chain seq x y z
N MET A 1 -2.65 52.70 18.75
CA MET A 1 -2.13 52.73 17.36
C MET A 1 -1.03 51.69 17.10
N LYS A 2 0.09 51.65 17.85
CA LYS A 2 1.22 50.72 17.59
C LYS A 2 0.87 49.22 17.57
N ARG A 3 0.00 48.75 18.48
CA ARG A 3 -0.45 47.34 18.51
C ARG A 3 -1.30 46.95 17.30
N PHE A 4 -2.14 47.85 16.80
CA PHE A 4 -2.98 47.62 15.62
C PHE A 4 -2.12 47.45 14.35
N VAL A 5 -1.12 48.32 14.18
CA VAL A 5 -0.14 48.22 13.08
C VAL A 5 0.63 46.89 13.15
N LEU A 6 1.02 46.46 14.35
CA LEU A 6 1.72 45.19 14.54
C LEU A 6 0.87 43.97 14.13
N TYR A 7 -0.40 43.90 14.56
CA TYR A 7 -1.29 42.81 14.15
C TYR A 7 -1.53 42.78 12.65
N PHE A 8 -1.66 43.94 12.02
CA PHE A 8 -1.81 44.04 10.58
C PHE A 8 -0.60 43.50 9.83
N ILE A 9 0.62 43.84 10.28
CA ILE A 9 1.87 43.34 9.67
C ILE A 9 1.98 41.82 9.82
N ILE A 10 1.64 41.28 11.00
CA ILE A 10 1.69 39.83 11.24
C ILE A 10 0.65 39.09 10.37
N ALA A 11 -0.59 39.57 10.33
CA ALA A 11 -1.64 38.97 9.52
C ALA A 11 -1.25 38.98 8.03
N PHE A 12 -0.72 40.11 7.54
CA PHE A 12 -0.25 40.21 6.15
C PHE A 12 0.90 39.24 5.86
N SER A 13 1.90 39.14 6.75
CA SER A 13 3.03 38.22 6.53
C SER A 13 2.57 36.75 6.52
N THR A 14 1.65 36.36 7.41
CA THR A 14 1.13 34.98 7.45
C THR A 14 0.37 34.62 6.18
N ILE A 15 -0.44 35.54 5.64
CA ILE A 15 -1.15 35.34 4.37
C ILE A 15 -0.13 35.15 3.24
N VAL A 16 0.85 36.06 3.13
CA VAL A 16 1.87 36.00 2.09
C VAL A 16 2.65 34.69 2.16
N ILE A 17 3.10 34.27 3.35
CA ILE A 17 3.82 33.01 3.55
C ILE A 17 2.95 31.81 3.14
N SER A 18 1.67 31.78 3.53
CA SER A 18 0.76 30.69 3.18
C SER A 18 0.53 30.57 1.67
N MET A 19 0.48 31.69 0.94
CA MET A 19 0.34 31.70 -0.52
C MET A 19 1.55 31.04 -1.19
N PHE A 20 2.76 31.37 -0.74
CA PHE A 20 3.98 30.76 -1.25
C PHE A 20 4.06 29.26 -0.92
N LEU A 21 3.73 28.85 0.31
CA LEU A 21 3.70 27.43 0.69
C LEU A 21 2.71 26.64 -0.16
N ASN A 22 1.50 27.17 -0.35
CA ASN A 22 0.49 26.52 -1.20
C ASN A 22 0.95 26.42 -2.64
N ALA A 23 1.56 27.48 -3.21
CA ALA A 23 2.10 27.44 -4.57
C ALA A 23 3.18 26.36 -4.74
N ILE A 24 4.05 26.19 -3.75
CA ILE A 24 5.08 25.14 -3.75
C ILE A 24 4.43 23.75 -3.69
N ILE A 25 3.47 23.54 -2.78
CA ILE A 25 2.76 22.26 -2.64
C ILE A 25 2.06 21.90 -3.95
N TRP A 26 1.29 22.81 -4.53
CA TRP A 26 0.60 22.58 -5.81
C TRP A 26 1.57 22.33 -6.96
N GLY A 27 2.70 23.05 -6.99
CA GLY A 27 3.77 22.81 -7.96
C GLY A 27 4.33 21.39 -7.86
N ILE A 28 4.63 20.91 -6.65
CA ILE A 28 5.11 19.54 -6.41
C ILE A 28 4.06 18.50 -6.84
N LEU A 29 2.79 18.71 -6.48
CA LEU A 29 1.69 17.80 -6.86
C LEU A 29 1.53 17.70 -8.38
N ILE A 30 1.66 18.81 -9.10
CA ILE A 30 1.62 18.83 -10.58
C ILE A 30 2.79 18.04 -11.16
N VAL A 31 4.01 18.24 -10.66
CA VAL A 31 5.20 17.50 -11.13
C VAL A 31 5.04 15.99 -10.92
N ILE A 32 4.54 15.58 -9.76
CA ILE A 32 4.25 14.17 -9.45
C ILE A 32 3.19 13.62 -10.41
N SER A 33 2.09 14.35 -10.62
CA SER A 33 0.99 13.94 -11.51
C SER A 33 1.44 13.78 -12.96
N LEU A 34 2.25 14.71 -13.47
CA LEU A 34 2.83 14.62 -14.82
C LEU A 34 3.77 13.42 -14.95
N GLY A 35 4.58 13.14 -13.92
CA GLY A 35 5.43 11.95 -13.86
C GLY A 35 4.62 10.65 -13.91
N MET A 36 3.56 10.57 -13.10
CA MET A 36 2.65 9.42 -13.08
C MET A 36 1.96 9.20 -14.42
N THR A 37 1.54 10.28 -15.09
CA THR A 37 0.89 10.21 -16.40
C THR A 37 1.82 9.62 -17.45
N LYS A 38 3.10 10.02 -17.47
CA LYS A 38 4.11 9.44 -18.37
C LYS A 38 4.40 7.97 -18.08
N LEU A 39 4.46 7.60 -16.80
CA LEU A 39 4.66 6.21 -16.38
C LEU A 39 3.51 5.32 -16.85
N ILE A 40 2.26 5.75 -16.62
CA ILE A 40 1.06 5.03 -17.08
C ILE A 40 1.08 4.89 -18.60
N TRP A 41 1.40 5.97 -19.33
CA TRP A 41 1.52 5.91 -20.79
C TRP A 41 2.61 4.92 -21.25
N GLY A 42 3.73 4.85 -20.53
CA GLY A 42 4.79 3.87 -20.77
C GLY A 42 4.33 2.42 -20.53
N LEU A 43 3.50 2.18 -19.53
CA LEU A 43 2.89 0.87 -19.26
C LEU A 43 1.92 0.47 -20.39
N PHE A 44 1.09 1.38 -20.88
CA PHE A 44 0.17 1.09 -22.00
C PHE A 44 0.90 0.87 -23.34
N LYS A 45 2.06 1.51 -23.55
CA LYS A 45 2.90 1.28 -24.73
C LYS A 45 3.69 -0.03 -24.65
N SER A 46 3.70 -0.70 -23.49
CA SER A 46 4.43 -1.95 -23.33
C SER A 46 3.77 -3.10 -24.11
N ASP A 47 4.57 -4.13 -24.44
CA ASP A 47 4.07 -5.32 -25.13
C ASP A 47 2.84 -5.90 -24.41
N ALA A 48 1.76 -6.18 -25.14
CA ALA A 48 0.52 -6.71 -24.57
C ALA A 48 0.75 -7.98 -23.72
N LYS A 49 1.73 -8.82 -24.11
CA LYS A 49 2.14 -10.01 -23.33
C LYS A 49 2.77 -9.64 -21.98
N LYS A 50 3.60 -8.61 -21.91
CA LYS A 50 4.22 -8.14 -20.66
C LYS A 50 3.17 -7.52 -19.74
N LEU A 51 2.26 -6.71 -20.30
CA LEU A 51 1.13 -6.15 -19.57
C LEU A 51 0.24 -7.26 -18.99
N LEU A 52 -0.12 -8.26 -19.80
CA LEU A 52 -0.94 -9.40 -19.37
C LEU A 52 -0.27 -10.20 -18.23
N ILE A 53 1.03 -10.47 -18.33
CA ILE A 53 1.78 -11.14 -17.26
C ILE A 53 1.75 -10.29 -15.98
N ALA A 54 2.05 -9.00 -16.05
CA ALA A 54 2.05 -8.12 -14.88
C ALA A 54 0.67 -8.07 -14.20
N VAL A 55 -0.41 -7.89 -14.98
CA VAL A 55 -1.79 -7.91 -14.48
C VAL A 55 -2.12 -9.27 -13.85
N SER A 56 -1.73 -10.38 -14.48
CA SER A 56 -1.98 -11.71 -13.93
C SER A 56 -1.29 -11.92 -12.57
N VAL A 57 -0.06 -11.43 -12.40
CA VAL A 57 0.67 -11.50 -11.12
C VAL A 57 -0.03 -10.64 -10.06
N MET A 58 -0.46 -9.44 -10.41
CA MET A 58 -1.19 -8.56 -9.49
C MET A 58 -2.52 -9.18 -9.03
N LEU A 59 -3.25 -9.82 -9.95
CA LEU A 59 -4.49 -10.53 -9.61
C LEU A 59 -4.23 -11.72 -8.67
N VAL A 60 -3.19 -12.52 -8.92
CA VAL A 60 -2.80 -13.62 -8.03
C VAL A 60 -2.40 -13.10 -6.65
N TYR A 61 -1.66 -11.99 -6.59
CA TYR A 61 -1.27 -11.35 -5.33
C TYR A 61 -2.50 -10.89 -4.53
N ALA A 62 -3.48 -10.25 -5.20
CA ALA A 62 -4.74 -9.85 -4.58
C ALA A 62 -5.55 -11.06 -4.08
N TRP A 63 -5.65 -12.13 -4.90
CA TRP A 63 -6.32 -13.37 -4.51
C TRP A 63 -5.70 -14.01 -3.27
N VAL A 64 -4.38 -14.12 -3.21
CA VAL A 64 -3.69 -14.68 -2.03
C VAL A 64 -3.92 -13.80 -0.80
N THR A 65 -3.93 -12.49 -0.97
CA THR A 65 -4.21 -11.56 0.13
C THR A 65 -5.62 -11.76 0.69
N ILE A 66 -6.61 -11.93 -0.19
CA ILE A 66 -8.00 -12.23 0.20
C ILE A 66 -8.07 -13.57 0.93
N LEU A 67 -7.41 -14.62 0.41
CA LEU A 67 -7.36 -15.94 1.04
C LEU A 67 -6.78 -15.89 2.46
N TYR A 68 -5.65 -15.22 2.67
CA TYR A 68 -5.09 -15.02 4.01
C TYR A 68 -6.02 -14.18 4.91
N GLY A 69 -6.73 -13.21 4.34
CA GLY A 69 -7.76 -12.46 5.04
C GLY A 69 -8.88 -13.34 5.60
N PHE A 70 -9.36 -14.30 4.79
CA PHE A 70 -10.29 -15.33 5.26
C PHE A 70 -9.67 -16.23 6.32
N VAL A 71 -8.42 -16.66 6.17
CA VAL A 71 -7.72 -17.47 7.19
C VAL A 71 -7.65 -16.73 8.53
N TYR A 72 -7.32 -15.45 8.54
CA TYR A 72 -7.33 -14.63 9.77
C TYR A 72 -8.73 -14.44 10.34
N TYR A 73 -9.74 -14.28 9.47
CA TYR A 73 -11.13 -14.22 9.91
C TYR A 73 -11.54 -15.51 10.62
N TYR A 74 -11.28 -16.68 10.04
CA TYR A 74 -11.56 -17.96 10.70
C TYR A 74 -10.76 -18.15 11.99
N LEU A 75 -9.49 -17.72 11.99
CA LEU A 75 -8.65 -17.76 13.19
C LEU A 75 -9.23 -16.91 14.33
N SER A 76 -9.93 -15.81 14.02
CA SER A 76 -10.57 -14.96 15.04
C SER A 76 -11.80 -15.60 15.72
N PHE A 77 -12.40 -16.65 15.12
CA PHE A 77 -13.47 -17.41 15.76
C PHE A 77 -12.98 -18.56 16.64
N LEU A 78 -11.69 -18.92 16.55
CA LEU A 78 -11.13 -19.96 17.40
C LEU A 78 -10.97 -19.44 18.83
N PRO A 79 -11.21 -20.28 19.85
CA PRO A 79 -11.02 -19.90 21.24
C PRO A 79 -9.56 -19.60 21.53
N GLY A 80 -9.27 -18.34 21.79
CA GLY A 80 -7.93 -17.82 22.09
C GLY A 80 -7.71 -16.45 21.46
N ASP A 81 -7.04 -15.54 22.17
CA ASP A 81 -6.68 -14.24 21.61
C ASP A 81 -5.56 -14.42 20.57
N HIS A 82 -5.95 -14.67 19.33
CA HIS A 82 -5.03 -14.91 18.23
C HIS A 82 -4.54 -13.61 17.59
N ILE A 83 -5.44 -12.64 17.43
CA ILE A 83 -5.20 -11.31 16.86
C ILE A 83 -5.78 -10.27 17.81
N GLN A 84 -4.96 -9.33 18.26
CA GLN A 84 -5.41 -8.23 19.12
C GLN A 84 -5.51 -6.94 18.31
N PRO A 85 -6.64 -6.23 18.38
CA PRO A 85 -6.69 -4.85 17.95
C PRO A 85 -5.98 -3.97 19.00
N SER A 86 -5.13 -3.05 18.55
CA SER A 86 -4.41 -2.11 19.41
C SER A 86 -5.28 -0.95 19.89
N PHE A 87 -6.43 -0.73 19.23
CA PHE A 87 -7.47 0.22 19.61
C PHE A 87 -8.79 -0.52 19.80
N ASP A 88 -9.70 0.03 20.60
CA ASP A 88 -11.01 -0.54 20.96
C ASP A 88 -12.00 -0.52 19.76
N ILE A 89 -11.56 -1.05 18.63
CA ILE A 89 -12.34 -1.22 17.41
C ILE A 89 -13.21 -2.45 17.65
N SER A 90 -14.39 -2.20 18.19
CA SER A 90 -15.46 -3.19 18.32
C SER A 90 -15.70 -3.88 16.97
N SER A 91 -15.65 -5.22 17.02
CA SER A 91 -15.82 -6.21 15.95
C SER A 91 -14.59 -6.50 15.06
N THR A 92 -14.01 -7.68 15.28
CA THR A 92 -13.16 -8.40 14.32
C THR A 92 -14.00 -8.84 13.11
N GLY A 93 -14.39 -7.89 12.27
CA GLY A 93 -15.10 -8.17 11.02
C GLY A 93 -14.21 -8.79 9.95
N ILE A 94 -14.83 -9.40 8.94
CA ILE A 94 -14.13 -9.95 7.76
C ILE A 94 -13.27 -8.91 7.04
N LEU A 95 -13.75 -7.66 6.97
CA LEU A 95 -13.03 -6.56 6.34
C LEU A 95 -11.75 -6.19 7.11
N ASN A 96 -11.79 -6.22 8.45
CA ASN A 96 -10.62 -5.98 9.29
C ASN A 96 -9.57 -7.09 9.12
N SER A 97 -10.01 -8.33 8.93
CA SER A 97 -9.12 -9.48 8.68
C SER A 97 -8.45 -9.40 7.29
N ILE A 98 -9.20 -9.02 6.26
CA ILE A 98 -8.67 -8.75 4.92
C ILE A 98 -7.71 -7.56 4.97
N TYR A 99 -8.06 -6.50 5.68
CA TYR A 99 -7.19 -5.34 5.87
C TYR A 99 -5.87 -5.71 6.57
N PHE A 100 -5.92 -6.50 7.65
CA PHE A 100 -4.71 -7.01 8.31
C PHE A 100 -3.84 -7.82 7.36
N SER A 101 -4.45 -8.68 6.53
CA SER A 101 -3.76 -9.41 5.48
C SER A 101 -3.06 -8.49 4.47
N PHE A 102 -3.74 -7.44 4.00
CA PHE A 102 -3.17 -6.44 3.10
C PHE A 102 -1.98 -5.70 3.72
N VAL A 103 -2.14 -5.18 4.94
CA VAL A 103 -1.10 -4.44 5.65
C VAL A 103 0.11 -5.34 5.95
N THR A 104 -0.12 -6.63 6.17
CA THR A 104 0.93 -7.64 6.41
C THR A 104 1.71 -7.96 5.14
N ILE A 105 1.04 -8.37 4.06
CA ILE A 105 1.72 -8.78 2.82
C ILE A 105 2.44 -7.60 2.15
N THR A 106 1.91 -6.39 2.28
CA THR A 106 2.54 -5.15 1.79
C THR A 106 3.63 -4.61 2.72
N THR A 107 3.88 -5.26 3.85
CA THR A 107 4.87 -4.86 4.88
C THR A 107 4.63 -3.48 5.50
N LEU A 108 3.43 -2.91 5.33
CA LEU A 108 3.06 -1.60 5.91
C LEU A 108 3.05 -1.67 7.44
N GLY A 109 2.46 -2.73 8.00
CA GLY A 109 2.52 -3.03 9.43
C GLY A 109 2.14 -1.87 10.36
N TYR A 110 1.03 -1.17 10.10
CA TYR A 110 0.60 0.00 10.91
C TYR A 110 0.48 -0.29 12.41
N GLY A 111 0.32 -1.55 12.79
CA GLY A 111 0.34 -2.00 14.18
C GLY A 111 -0.98 -1.79 14.91
N ASP A 112 -2.05 -1.56 14.16
CA ASP A 112 -3.45 -1.57 14.58
C ASP A 112 -3.98 -2.99 14.87
N PHE A 113 -3.46 -4.00 14.18
CA PHE A 113 -3.70 -5.41 14.48
C PHE A 113 -2.38 -6.15 14.69
N ARG A 114 -2.31 -7.01 15.71
CA ARG A 114 -1.07 -7.74 16.07
C ARG A 114 -1.33 -9.23 16.28
N PRO A 115 -0.51 -10.13 15.70
CA PRO A 115 -0.58 -11.56 15.97
C PRO A 115 0.02 -11.87 17.35
N ILE A 116 -0.79 -12.32 18.31
CA ILE A 116 -0.29 -12.70 19.64
C ILE A 116 0.09 -14.19 19.64
N SER A 117 -0.83 -15.03 19.18
CA SER A 117 -0.68 -16.48 19.23
C SER A 117 0.44 -16.99 18.31
N TRP A 118 1.04 -18.13 18.68
CA TRP A 118 2.05 -18.80 17.86
C TRP A 118 1.55 -19.13 16.46
N ILE A 119 0.30 -19.58 16.33
CA ILE A 119 -0.32 -19.89 15.05
C ILE A 119 -0.50 -18.64 14.18
N ALA A 120 -0.93 -17.51 14.75
CA ALA A 120 -1.05 -16.25 14.03
C ALA A 120 0.30 -15.74 13.54
N LYS A 121 1.35 -15.84 14.39
CA LYS A 121 2.71 -15.46 14.02
C LYS A 121 3.26 -16.32 12.88
N PHE A 122 3.02 -17.63 12.92
CA PHE A 122 3.42 -18.53 11.85
C PHE A 122 2.73 -18.18 10.52
N LEU A 123 1.43 -17.88 10.54
CA LEU A 123 0.69 -17.46 9.35
C LEU A 123 1.21 -16.14 8.76
N VAL A 124 1.56 -15.18 9.62
CA VAL A 124 2.17 -13.92 9.17
C VAL A 124 3.51 -14.17 8.48
N ILE A 125 4.35 -15.05 9.05
CA ILE A 125 5.64 -15.42 8.44
C ILE A 125 5.41 -16.11 7.08
N SER A 126 4.48 -17.07 7.00
CA SER A 126 4.20 -17.77 5.74
C SER A 126 3.63 -16.81 4.68
N GLN A 127 2.80 -15.85 5.09
CA GLN A 127 2.25 -14.82 4.20
C GLN A 127 3.34 -13.91 3.65
N LEU A 128 4.28 -13.47 4.49
CA LEU A 128 5.41 -12.64 4.07
C LEU A 128 6.29 -13.36 3.04
N ILE A 129 6.62 -14.63 3.32
CA ILE A 129 7.41 -15.46 2.40
C ILE A 129 6.68 -15.58 1.06
N ALA A 130 5.39 -15.91 1.07
CA ALA A 130 4.59 -16.04 -0.14
C ALA A 130 4.56 -14.73 -0.96
N GLY A 131 4.36 -13.58 -0.31
CA GLY A 131 4.36 -12.27 -0.94
C GLY A 131 5.67 -11.96 -1.67
N ILE A 132 6.81 -12.19 -0.99
CA ILE A 132 8.14 -11.98 -1.58
C ILE A 132 8.35 -12.89 -2.80
N PHE A 133 8.03 -14.19 -2.68
CA PHE A 133 8.17 -15.12 -3.80
C PHE A 133 7.34 -14.70 -5.02
N MET A 134 6.10 -14.26 -4.81
CA MET A 134 5.23 -13.80 -5.90
C MET A 134 5.81 -12.59 -6.63
N ILE A 135 6.35 -11.61 -5.89
CA ILE A 135 6.98 -10.42 -6.48
C ILE A 135 8.20 -10.84 -7.32
N VAL A 136 9.07 -11.70 -6.78
CA VAL A 136 10.28 -12.18 -7.49
C VAL A 136 9.92 -12.94 -8.77
N ILE A 137 8.97 -13.86 -8.71
CA ILE A 137 8.51 -14.63 -9.87
C ILE A 137 7.86 -13.70 -10.90
N GLY A 138 7.05 -12.75 -10.45
CA GLY A 138 6.39 -11.78 -11.31
C GLY A 138 7.38 -10.92 -12.09
N LEU A 139 8.37 -10.36 -11.39
CA LEU A 139 9.44 -9.55 -12.00
C LEU A 139 10.23 -10.38 -13.02
N ASN A 140 10.63 -11.61 -12.67
CA ASN A 140 11.35 -12.49 -13.59
C ASN A 140 10.56 -12.81 -14.86
N ARG A 141 9.24 -13.00 -14.77
CA ARG A 141 8.40 -13.26 -15.94
C ARG A 141 8.20 -12.04 -16.84
N VAL A 142 8.13 -10.84 -16.25
CA VAL A 142 8.00 -9.59 -17.02
C VAL A 142 9.31 -9.27 -17.77
N ILE A 143 10.46 -9.55 -17.17
CA ILE A 143 11.79 -9.23 -17.73
C ILE A 143 12.31 -10.36 -18.64
N GLY A 144 12.07 -11.63 -18.30
CA GLY A 144 12.76 -12.80 -18.84
C GLY A 144 12.44 -13.22 -20.28
N ASN A 145 11.64 -12.47 -21.04
CA ASN A 145 11.08 -12.95 -22.31
C ASN A 145 11.83 -12.50 -23.59
N ASN A 146 13.08 -12.03 -23.48
CA ASN A 146 13.82 -11.44 -24.61
C ASN A 146 14.84 -12.38 -25.30
N LYS A 147 14.89 -13.70 -25.01
CA LYS A 147 15.99 -14.56 -25.49
C LYS A 147 15.64 -15.67 -26.51
N ASN A 148 14.42 -15.76 -27.04
CA ASN A 148 14.01 -16.91 -27.87
C ASN A 148 13.63 -16.58 -29.33
N SER A 149 14.14 -15.51 -29.94
CA SER A 149 13.83 -15.15 -31.34
C SER A 149 15.05 -15.09 -32.28
N SER A 150 16.14 -15.78 -31.95
CA SER A 150 17.37 -15.77 -32.78
C SER A 150 18.13 -17.10 -32.81
N GLN A 151 17.41 -18.21 -32.69
CA GLN A 151 17.93 -19.53 -33.06
C GLN A 151 16.98 -20.21 -34.01
#